data_AF-A0ABD4EE91-F1
#
_entry.id   AF-A0ABD4EE91-F1
#
_cell.length_a   1.000
_cell.length_b   1.000
_cell.length_c   1.000
_cell.angle_alpha   90.00
_cell.angle_beta   90.00
_cell.angle_gamma   90.00
#
_symmetry.space_group_name_H-M   'P 1'
#
loop_
_entity.id
_entity.type
_entity.pdbx_description
1 polymer ?
#
loop_
_entity_poly.entity_id
_entity_poly.type
_entity_poly.pdbx_seq_one_letter_code
_entity_poly.pdbx_strand_id
1 'polypeptide(L)'
;MNILMFIENHDITINGLLLLLSHAIMAMEACYIYPRLQRSSFAIAVGSLWLFINDAIDYLFEQYPIYDFIAMHLVPIAVFTVCLSFMSILLYYIFGSILKFKLFA
;
A
#
# COMPACT_ATOMS: atom_id res chain seq x y z
N MET A 1 -3.99 -7.99 4.45
CA MET A 1 -3.50 -8.81 5.58
C MET A 1 -4.60 -9.10 6.60
N ASN A 2 -5.35 -8.10 7.07
CA ASN A 2 -6.38 -8.29 8.12
C ASN A 2 -7.46 -9.34 7.80
N ILE A 3 -7.88 -9.45 6.52
CA ILE A 3 -8.85 -10.48 6.11
C ILE A 3 -8.31 -11.90 6.34
N LEU A 4 -7.04 -12.16 5.99
CA LEU A 4 -6.41 -13.47 6.21
C LEU A 4 -6.27 -13.77 7.70
N MET A 5 -5.88 -12.75 8.48
CA MET A 5 -5.78 -12.85 9.94
C MET A 5 -7.14 -13.18 10.61
N PHE A 6 -8.24 -12.61 10.12
CA PHE A 6 -9.59 -12.95 10.61
C PHE A 6 -10.00 -14.39 10.29
N ILE A 7 -9.60 -14.91 9.12
CA ILE A 7 -9.89 -16.28 8.72
C ILE A 7 -9.11 -17.27 9.60
N GLU A 8 -7.83 -16.98 9.87
CA GLU A 8 -6.96 -17.86 10.66
C GLU A 8 -7.31 -17.85 12.15
N ASN A 9 -7.53 -16.67 12.73
CA ASN A 9 -7.83 -16.54 14.15
C ASN A 9 -9.30 -16.83 14.50
N HIS A 10 -10.16 -17.00 13.49
CA HIS A 10 -11.61 -17.13 13.64
C HIS A 10 -12.27 -16.00 14.46
N ASP A 11 -11.64 -14.82 14.48
CA ASP A 11 -12.07 -13.67 15.26
C ASP A 11 -11.91 -12.37 14.46
N ILE A 12 -12.92 -11.50 14.57
CA ILE A 12 -12.95 -10.21 13.89
C ILE A 12 -12.80 -9.13 14.95
N THR A 13 -11.57 -8.66 15.13
CA THR A 13 -11.29 -7.55 16.03
C THR A 13 -11.74 -6.23 15.42
N ILE A 14 -12.35 -5.36 16.24
CA ILE A 14 -12.78 -4.01 15.82
C ILE A 14 -11.60 -3.22 15.26
N ASN A 15 -10.43 -3.32 15.90
CA ASN A 15 -9.21 -2.66 15.43
C ASN A 15 -8.78 -3.15 14.04
N GLY A 16 -8.79 -4.46 13.81
CA GLY A 16 -8.48 -5.01 12.49
C GLY A 16 -9.47 -4.55 11.42
N LEU A 17 -10.75 -4.40 11.78
CA LEU A 17 -11.80 -3.99 10.85
C LEU A 17 -11.65 -2.52 10.48
N LEU A 18 -11.45 -1.65 11.47
CA LEU A 18 -11.19 -0.23 11.26
C LEU A 18 -9.92 0.00 10.44
N LEU A 19 -8.86 -0.76 10.71
CA LEU A 19 -7.61 -0.68 9.96
C LEU A 19 -7.76 -1.15 8.50
N LEU A 20 -8.56 -2.20 8.27
CA LEU A 20 -8.89 -2.66 6.91
C LEU A 20 -9.65 -1.57 6.13
N LEU A 21 -10.66 -0.98 6.77
CA LEU A 21 -11.48 0.07 6.18
C LEU A 21 -10.68 1.34 5.90
N SER A 22 -9.83 1.78 6.83
CA SER A 22 -9.03 2.99 6.65
C SER A 22 -8.04 2.85 5.50
N HIS A 23 -7.39 1.69 5.35
CA HIS A 23 -6.52 1.42 4.20
C HIS A 23 -7.28 1.37 2.88
N ALA A 24 -8.48 0.78 2.86
CA ALA A 24 -9.31 0.77 1.66
C ALA A 24 -9.70 2.19 1.23
N ILE A 25 -10.09 3.05 2.19
CA ILE A 25 -10.41 4.46 1.93
C ILE A 25 -9.17 5.20 1.42
N MET A 26 -8.01 5.03 2.04
CA MET A 26 -6.75 5.65 1.60
C MET A 26 -6.38 5.27 0.16
N ALA A 27 -6.56 3.99 -0.22
CA ALA A 27 -6.33 3.53 -1.59
C ALA A 27 -7.32 4.18 -2.59
N MET A 28 -8.60 4.33 -2.20
CA MET A 28 -9.60 5.04 -3.01
C MET A 28 -9.29 6.52 -3.15
N GLU A 29 -8.86 7.19 -2.07
CA GLU A 29 -8.44 8.59 -2.09
C GLU A 29 -7.26 8.82 -3.02
N ALA A 30 -6.25 7.92 -2.99
CA ALA A 30 -5.13 7.99 -3.92
C ALA A 30 -5.60 7.97 -5.38
N CYS A 31 -6.56 7.09 -5.72
CA CYS A 31 -7.16 7.04 -7.06
C CYS A 31 -7.96 8.32 -7.41
N TYR A 32 -8.68 8.89 -6.45
CA TYR A 32 -9.46 10.11 -6.64
C TYR A 32 -8.59 11.37 -6.82
N ILE A 33 -7.50 11.47 -6.06
CA ILE A 33 -6.56 12.59 -6.11
C ILE A 33 -5.62 12.49 -7.32
N TYR A 34 -5.33 11.28 -7.79
CA TYR A 34 -4.45 11.01 -8.93
C TYR A 34 -4.62 11.96 -10.13
N PRO A 35 -5.82 12.18 -10.72
CA PRO A 35 -5.99 13.09 -11.86
C PRO A 35 -5.70 14.57 -11.56
N ARG A 36 -5.69 14.97 -10.29
CA ARG A 36 -5.39 16.34 -9.84
C ARG A 36 -3.90 16.54 -9.52
N LEU A 37 -3.13 15.46 -9.44
CA LEU A 37 -1.73 15.52 -9.08
C LEU A 37 -0.89 16.00 -10.28
N GLN A 38 0.00 16.96 -10.05
CA GLN A 38 0.99 17.33 -11.07
C GLN A 38 1.98 16.18 -11.25
N ARG A 39 2.01 15.58 -12.44
CA ARG A 39 2.96 14.51 -12.75
C ARG A 39 4.35 15.10 -12.95
N SER A 40 5.24 14.85 -12.00
CA SER A 40 6.65 15.16 -12.09
C SER A 40 7.45 13.87 -11.98
N SER A 41 8.33 13.60 -12.93
CA SER A 41 9.24 12.45 -12.89
C SER A 41 10.10 12.45 -11.63
N PHE A 42 10.44 13.65 -11.13
CA PHE A 42 11.17 13.79 -9.86
C PHE A 42 10.33 13.34 -8.67
N ALA A 43 9.05 13.77 -8.60
CA ALA A 43 8.16 13.38 -7.52
C ALA A 43 7.92 11.87 -7.48
N ILE A 44 7.79 11.23 -8.65
CA ILE A 44 7.66 9.77 -8.76
C ILE A 44 8.93 9.08 -8.26
N ALA A 45 10.11 9.53 -8.69
CA ALA A 45 11.38 8.93 -8.28
C ALA A 45 11.58 8.99 -6.76
N VAL A 46 11.33 10.15 -6.14
CA VAL A 46 11.40 10.33 -4.68
C VAL A 46 10.36 9.46 -3.98
N GLY A 47 9.12 9.45 -4.46
CA GLY A 47 8.04 8.64 -3.88
C GLY A 47 8.31 7.13 -3.95
N SER A 48 8.80 6.63 -5.09
CA SER A 48 9.18 5.23 -5.25
C SER A 48 10.37 4.85 -4.37
N LEU A 49 11.38 5.72 -4.25
CA LEU A 49 12.52 5.48 -3.36
C LEU A 49 12.08 5.45 -1.89
N TRP A 50 11.23 6.38 -1.47
CA TRP A 50 10.65 6.38 -0.13
C TRP A 50 9.87 5.10 0.16
N LEU A 51 9.07 4.64 -0.80
CA LEU A 51 8.28 3.41 -0.69
C LEU A 51 9.17 2.18 -0.43
N PHE A 52 10.23 2.00 -1.23
CA PHE A 52 11.14 0.86 -1.03
C PHE A 52 11.97 0.97 0.25
N ILE A 53 12.35 2.17 0.67
CA ILE A 53 13.02 2.37 1.96
C ILE A 53 12.07 2.02 3.11
N ASN A 54 10.78 2.36 3.00
CA ASN A 54 9.78 1.99 3.99
C ASN A 54 9.64 0.46 4.09
N ASP A 55 9.50 -0.25 2.97
CA ASP A 55 9.46 -1.72 2.96
C ASP A 55 10.74 -2.33 3.56
N ALA A 56 11.91 -1.75 3.27
CA ALA A 56 13.17 -2.19 3.85
C ALA A 56 13.21 -1.96 5.36
N ILE A 57 12.78 -0.81 5.86
CA ILE A 57 12.72 -0.52 7.30
C ILE A 57 11.80 -1.51 8.00
N ASP A 58 10.62 -1.77 7.43
CA ASP A 58 9.66 -2.69 8.03
C ASP A 58 10.25 -4.10 8.13
N TYR A 59 10.77 -4.68 7.04
CA TYR A 59 11.09 -6.11 6.98
C TYR A 59 12.57 -6.46 7.15
N LEU A 60 13.51 -5.54 6.86
CA LEU A 60 14.95 -5.76 7.09
C LEU A 60 15.40 -5.29 8.49
N PHE A 61 14.73 -4.28 9.03
CA PHE A 61 15.01 -3.75 10.38
C PHE A 61 13.92 -4.11 11.40
N GLU A 62 12.98 -4.98 11.02
CA GLU A 62 11.91 -5.52 11.87
C GLU A 62 11.08 -4.43 12.58
N GLN A 63 10.81 -3.31 11.88
CA GLN A 63 10.04 -2.18 12.40
C GLN A 63 8.55 -2.25 12.05
N TYR A 64 7.98 -3.45 11.92
CA TYR A 64 6.54 -3.66 11.71
C TYR A 64 5.78 -3.76 13.04
N PRO A 65 4.45 -3.57 13.05
CA PRO A 65 3.62 -3.76 14.24
C PRO A 65 3.71 -5.18 14.80
N ILE A 66 3.86 -5.32 16.12
CA ILE A 66 4.00 -6.63 16.78
C ILE A 66 2.66 -7.36 16.78
N TYR A 67 2.53 -8.35 15.89
CA TYR A 67 1.42 -9.29 15.83
C TYR A 67 1.97 -10.71 15.61
N ASP A 68 1.46 -11.69 16.37
CA ASP A 68 1.91 -13.09 16.28
C ASP A 68 1.75 -13.65 14.86
N PHE A 69 0.65 -13.31 14.18
CA PHE A 69 0.42 -13.66 12.77
C PHE A 69 1.53 -13.16 11.84
N ILE A 70 2.00 -11.92 12.05
CA ILE A 70 3.07 -11.34 11.21
C ILE A 70 4.39 -12.05 11.49
N ALA A 71 4.71 -12.33 12.76
CA ALA A 71 5.92 -13.04 13.12
C ALA A 71 5.96 -14.47 12.53
N MET A 72 4.81 -15.17 12.49
CA MET A 72 4.71 -16.51 11.90
C MET A 72 4.78 -16.51 10.36
N HIS A 73 4.40 -15.39 9.71
CA HIS A 73 4.33 -15.28 8.25
C HIS A 73 5.20 -14.16 7.66
N LEU A 74 6.29 -13.81 8.34
CA LEU A 74 7.13 -12.66 8.01
C LEU A 74 7.60 -12.67 6.55
N VAL A 75 8.19 -13.78 6.10
CA VAL A 75 8.73 -13.88 4.74
C VAL A 75 7.63 -13.77 3.67
N PRO A 76 6.51 -14.53 3.73
CA PRO A 76 5.39 -14.35 2.80
C PRO A 76 4.84 -12.92 2.77
N ILE A 77 4.70 -12.29 3.95
CA ILE A 77 4.15 -10.93 4.06
C ILE A 77 5.12 -9.92 3.43
N ALA A 78 6.42 -10.01 3.70
CA ALA A 78 7.44 -9.14 3.13
C ALA A 78 7.50 -9.23 1.60
N VAL A 79 7.41 -10.45 1.05
CA VAL A 79 7.36 -10.64 -0.41
C VAL A 79 6.08 -10.02 -0.99
N PHE A 80 4.95 -10.23 -0.32
CA PHE A 80 3.66 -9.69 -0.76
C PHE A 80 3.63 -8.15 -0.75
N THR A 81 4.18 -7.50 0.28
CA THR A 81 4.25 -6.03 0.36
C THR A 81 5.17 -5.42 -0.67
N VAL A 82 6.35 -6.00 -0.90
CA VAL A 82 7.26 -5.54 -1.98
C VAL A 82 6.58 -5.68 -3.35
N CYS A 83 5.84 -6.77 -3.59
CA CYS A 83 5.07 -6.93 -4.83
C CYS A 83 3.98 -5.86 -4.97
N LEU A 84 3.28 -5.52 -3.88
CA LEU A 84 2.31 -4.42 -3.86
C LEU A 84 2.97 -3.07 -4.19
N SER A 85 4.18 -2.82 -3.69
CA SER A 85 4.92 -1.59 -4.00
C SER A 85 5.24 -1.46 -5.49
N PHE A 86 5.70 -2.55 -6.12
CA PHE A 86 5.87 -2.59 -7.58
C PHE A 86 4.55 -2.38 -8.33
N MET A 87 3.47 -3.01 -7.88
CA MET A 87 2.14 -2.85 -8.50
C MET A 87 1.60 -1.43 -8.38
N SER A 88 1.81 -0.75 -7.25
CA SER A 88 1.42 0.64 -7.05
C SER A 88 2.14 1.60 -8.00
N ILE A 89 3.45 1.40 -8.21
CA ILE A 89 4.23 2.19 -9.19
C ILE A 89 3.75 1.90 -10.61
N LEU A 90 3.48 0.63 -10.94
CA LEU A 90 2.94 0.26 -12.25
C LEU A 90 1.56 0.91 -12.50
N LEU A 91 0.68 0.86 -11.49
CA LEU A 91 -0.66 1.44 -11.55
C LEU A 91 -0.59 2.96 -11.78
N TYR A 92 0.37 3.65 -11.15
CA TYR A 92 0.62 5.06 -11.39
C TYR A 92 0.87 5.36 -12.89
N TYR A 93 1.68 4.55 -13.58
CA TYR A 93 1.95 4.75 -15.01
C TYR A 93 0.74 4.38 -15.88
N ILE A 94 0.02 3.32 -15.53
CA ILE A 94 -1.18 2.86 -16.27
C ILE A 94 -2.30 3.91 -16.18
N PHE A 95 -2.62 4.39 -14.98
CA PHE A 95 -3.57 5.50 -14.79
C PHE A 95 -3.11 6.75 -15.54
N GLY A 96 -1.80 6.87 -15.74
CA GLY A 96 -1.20 7.94 -16.52
C GLY A 96 -1.70 8.01 -17.95
N SER A 97 -1.84 6.83 -18.55
CA SER A 97 -2.28 6.62 -19.92
C SER A 97 -3.81 6.65 -20.06
N ILE A 98 -4.53 6.09 -19.09
CA ILE A 98 -5.99 5.91 -19.13
C ILE A 98 -6.74 7.19 -18.75
N LEU A 99 -6.32 7.85 -17.65
CA LEU A 99 -6.95 9.08 -17.17
C LEU A 99 -6.27 10.29 -17.81
N LYS A 100 -6.59 10.53 -19.09
CA LYS A 100 -6.33 11.82 -19.78
C LYS A 100 -7.42 12.87 -19.50
N PHE A 101 -8.34 12.59 -18.57
CA PHE A 101 -9.32 13.58 -18.16
C PHE A 101 -8.64 14.64 -17.29
N LYS A 102 -8.30 15.77 -17.91
CA LYS A 102 -8.16 17.04 -17.17
C LYS A 102 -9.53 17.35 -16.56
N LEU A 103 -9.75 16.87 -15.33
CA LEU A 103 -10.83 17.37 -14.51
C LEU A 103 -10.42 18.77 -14.04
N PHE A 104 -10.84 19.74 -14.87
CA PHE A 104 -10.69 21.18 -14.79
C PHE A 104 -9.49 21.81 -15.52
N ALA A 105 -9.86 22.76 -16.38
CA ALA A 105 -9.05 23.82 -16.96
C ALA A 105 -8.80 24.92 -15.92
#